data_AF-A0A9E5FG20-F1
#
_entry.id   AF-A0A9E5FG20-F1
#
_cell.length_a   1.000
_cell.length_b   1.000
_cell.length_c   1.000
_cell.angle_alpha   90.00
_cell.angle_beta   90.00
_cell.angle_gamma   90.00
#
_symmetry.space_group_name_H-M   'P 1'
#
loop_
_entity.id
_entity.type
_entity.pdbx_description
1 polymer ?
#
loop_
_entity_poly.entity_id
_entity_poly.type
_entity_poly.pdbx_seq_one_letter_code
_entity_poly.pdbx_strand_id
1 'polypeptide(L)'
;GHFESKLLQVWAPSARSTHLRRWLEYNENLVRETTDLVHAADIRGLAQTQLSDFGDRASSCSEESEVLGMAHLTCFHGTDTVAGAYAAWKASGGKATGSSVRALAHRVVQGHPEEIDSFKTLLKVAGPGGIGSYVADCYDYPHAVRELLVPLAREAALEGSTIVARPDSGEALEAVKVVLDAARDAGLCRTNAKGLIEMTSLRYIYADHLDFKALIAAGYSPPACGIYGMGGMLRNNISRDAMGAVMKVCSVGASHRPVAKFAPGGKGSIPGLVAIRPNGSGDPTVFPADSASNDFGALELLYDRGHFTRAFDEDADFATVRARVLRDYDTFIPSRQVLSPAVRATLEKLAAHHVRRIV
;
A
#
# COMPACT_ATOMS: atom_id res chain seq x y z
N GLY A 1 -18.92 9.03 -24.10
CA GLY A 1 -19.35 9.98 -23.07
C GLY A 1 -19.74 9.24 -21.80
N HIS A 2 -20.91 8.59 -21.78
CA HIS A 2 -21.54 8.09 -20.54
C HIS A 2 -20.66 7.23 -19.61
N PHE A 3 -19.81 6.34 -20.12
CA PHE A 3 -19.00 5.45 -19.28
C PHE A 3 -17.61 5.98 -18.92
N GLU A 4 -17.14 7.05 -19.55
CA GLU A 4 -15.76 7.53 -19.38
C GLU A 4 -15.48 7.87 -17.92
N SER A 5 -16.34 8.68 -17.29
CA SER A 5 -16.14 9.12 -15.92
C SER A 5 -16.14 7.98 -14.91
N LYS A 6 -16.96 6.93 -15.12
CA LYS A 6 -17.03 5.78 -14.20
C LYS A 6 -15.85 4.82 -14.41
N LEU A 7 -15.53 4.47 -15.65
CA LEU A 7 -14.39 3.59 -15.95
C LEU A 7 -13.06 4.21 -15.52
N LEU A 8 -12.93 5.53 -15.62
CA LEU A 8 -11.69 6.20 -15.25
C LEU A 8 -11.39 6.12 -13.76
N GLN A 9 -12.37 5.86 -12.88
CA GLN A 9 -12.18 5.71 -11.43
C GLN A 9 -11.18 4.61 -11.05
N VAL A 10 -10.88 3.67 -11.97
CA VAL A 10 -9.79 2.69 -11.82
C VAL A 10 -8.42 3.32 -11.52
N TRP A 11 -8.24 4.62 -11.83
CA TRP A 11 -7.03 5.36 -11.48
C TRP A 11 -6.73 5.28 -9.98
N ALA A 12 -7.74 5.35 -9.11
CA ALA A 12 -7.55 5.46 -7.66
C ALA A 12 -6.95 4.21 -7.03
N PRO A 13 -7.53 3.00 -7.19
CA PRO A 13 -6.90 1.76 -6.73
C PRO A 13 -5.56 1.50 -7.44
N SER A 14 -5.41 1.90 -8.71
CA SER A 14 -4.13 1.73 -9.43
C SER A 14 -3.01 2.58 -8.83
N ALA A 15 -3.29 3.85 -8.53
CA ALA A 15 -2.36 4.77 -7.88
C ALA A 15 -2.00 4.26 -6.48
N ARG A 16 -3.03 3.85 -5.72
CA ARG A 16 -2.94 3.28 -4.38
C ARG A 16 -1.99 2.08 -4.35
N SER A 17 -2.27 1.04 -5.14
CA SER A 17 -1.43 -0.17 -5.19
C SER A 17 0.00 0.12 -5.67
N THR A 18 0.17 1.07 -6.61
CA THR A 18 1.51 1.49 -7.07
C THR A 18 2.33 2.13 -5.95
N HIS A 19 1.73 3.07 -5.20
CA HIS A 19 2.40 3.70 -4.06
C HIS A 19 2.74 2.69 -2.96
N LEU A 20 1.82 1.77 -2.67
CA LEU A 20 2.04 0.74 -1.67
C LEU A 20 3.15 -0.24 -2.06
N ARG A 21 3.27 -0.57 -3.34
CA ARG A 21 4.36 -1.44 -3.79
C ARG A 21 5.73 -0.77 -3.66
N ARG A 22 5.81 0.55 -3.87
CA ARG A 22 7.01 1.35 -3.59
C ARG A 22 7.35 1.40 -2.10
N TRP A 23 6.33 1.53 -1.24
CA TRP A 23 6.51 1.39 0.20
C TRP A 23 7.01 0.00 0.60
N LEU A 24 6.49 -1.06 -0.02
CA LEU A 24 6.92 -2.42 0.26
C LEU A 24 8.38 -2.64 -0.16
N GLU A 25 8.78 -2.13 -1.33
CA GLU A 25 10.18 -2.16 -1.81
C GLU A 25 11.12 -1.43 -0.84
N TYR A 26 10.70 -0.25 -0.37
CA TYR A 26 11.44 0.51 0.63
C TYR A 26 11.60 -0.28 1.94
N ASN A 27 10.54 -0.93 2.42
CA ASN A 27 10.60 -1.76 3.63
C ASN A 27 11.45 -3.01 3.46
N GLU A 28 11.41 -3.66 2.29
CA GLU A 28 12.27 -4.80 1.99
C GLU A 28 13.75 -4.39 2.08
N ASN A 29 14.09 -3.20 1.60
CA ASN A 29 15.45 -2.66 1.71
C ASN A 29 15.81 -2.32 3.16
N LEU A 30 14.92 -1.66 3.92
CA LEU A 30 15.15 -1.42 5.35
C LEU A 30 15.40 -2.72 6.11
N VAL A 31 14.59 -3.75 5.89
CA VAL A 31 14.76 -5.06 6.54
C VAL A 31 16.10 -5.70 6.14
N ARG A 32 16.46 -5.68 4.86
CA ARG A 32 17.75 -6.18 4.35
C ARG A 32 18.94 -5.47 4.95
N GLU A 33 18.84 -4.17 5.17
CA GLU A 33 19.93 -3.35 5.68
C GLU A 33 20.05 -3.49 7.20
N THR A 34 18.93 -3.59 7.91
CA THR A 34 18.91 -3.37 9.37
C THR A 34 18.58 -4.58 10.23
N THR A 35 18.26 -5.74 9.64
CA THR A 35 17.98 -6.99 10.37
C THR A 35 18.94 -8.12 9.94
N ASP A 36 18.93 -9.22 10.69
CA ASP A 36 19.70 -10.43 10.37
C ASP A 36 18.99 -11.37 9.39
N LEU A 37 17.82 -10.98 8.86
CA LEU A 37 17.08 -11.79 7.89
C LEU A 37 17.80 -11.84 6.55
N VAL A 38 18.02 -13.06 6.05
CA VAL A 38 18.72 -13.30 4.76
C VAL A 38 17.81 -13.88 3.69
N HIS A 39 16.76 -14.61 4.07
CA HIS A 39 15.84 -15.22 3.11
C HIS A 39 14.82 -14.20 2.60
N ALA A 40 14.65 -14.14 1.28
CA ALA A 40 13.75 -13.19 0.63
C ALA A 40 12.30 -13.28 1.12
N ALA A 41 11.83 -14.50 1.45
CA ALA A 41 10.48 -14.71 1.97
C ALA A 41 10.30 -14.07 3.36
N ASP A 42 11.27 -14.22 4.26
CA ASP A 42 11.20 -13.65 5.61
C ASP A 42 11.34 -12.13 5.58
N ILE A 43 12.23 -11.62 4.72
CA ILE A 43 12.39 -10.18 4.48
C ILE A 43 11.07 -9.57 4.02
N ARG A 44 10.43 -10.19 3.01
CA ARG A 44 9.13 -9.76 2.51
C ARG A 44 8.07 -9.88 3.58
N GLY A 45 8.02 -11.00 4.31
CA GLY A 45 7.08 -11.22 5.40
C GLY A 45 7.11 -10.10 6.43
N LEU A 46 8.29 -9.76 6.95
CA LEU A 46 8.45 -8.66 7.90
C LEU A 46 8.13 -7.29 7.25
N ALA A 47 8.54 -7.06 6.01
CA ALA A 47 8.27 -5.81 5.30
C ALA A 47 6.76 -5.55 5.10
N GLN A 48 5.96 -6.61 4.91
CA GLN A 48 4.51 -6.54 4.73
C GLN A 48 3.73 -6.26 6.04
N THR A 49 4.37 -6.38 7.21
CA THR A 49 3.74 -6.03 8.50
C THR A 49 4.05 -4.60 8.94
N GLN A 50 4.97 -3.91 8.26
CA GLN A 50 5.48 -2.61 8.70
C GLN A 50 4.48 -1.46 8.60
N LEU A 51 3.52 -1.56 7.68
CA LEU A 51 2.52 -0.53 7.45
C LEU A 51 1.12 -1.06 7.73
N SER A 52 0.38 -0.36 8.58
CA SER A 52 -1.06 -0.57 8.80
C SER A 52 -1.91 0.56 8.20
N ASP A 53 -3.01 0.20 7.54
CA ASP A 53 -3.97 1.16 6.99
C ASP A 53 -4.96 1.65 8.05
N PHE A 54 -4.86 2.93 8.41
CA PHE A 54 -5.77 3.63 9.32
C PHE A 54 -6.68 4.62 8.58
N GLY A 55 -6.83 4.42 7.25
CA GLY A 55 -7.43 5.38 6.33
C GLY A 55 -8.95 5.51 6.36
N ASP A 56 -9.67 4.58 7.00
CA ASP A 56 -11.14 4.50 6.89
C ASP A 56 -11.85 5.83 7.19
N ARG A 57 -11.46 6.50 8.28
CA ARG A 57 -12.05 7.79 8.70
C ARG A 57 -11.71 8.97 7.78
N ALA A 58 -10.72 8.82 6.90
CA ALA A 58 -10.30 9.85 5.96
C ALA A 58 -10.91 9.66 4.56
N SER A 59 -11.56 8.53 4.32
CA SER A 59 -12.35 8.29 3.10
C SER A 59 -13.58 9.20 3.07
N SER A 60 -14.01 9.54 1.87
CA SER A 60 -15.20 10.35 1.59
C SER A 60 -16.50 9.53 1.63
N CYS A 61 -16.43 8.21 1.42
CA CYS A 61 -17.56 7.28 1.51
C CYS A 61 -17.09 5.83 1.69
N SER A 62 -18.03 4.94 1.98
CA SER A 62 -17.73 3.51 2.17
C SER A 62 -17.21 2.81 0.92
N GLU A 63 -17.67 3.18 -0.29
CA GLU A 63 -17.16 2.61 -1.55
C GLU A 63 -15.67 2.94 -1.73
N GLU A 64 -15.24 4.16 -1.33
CA GLU A 64 -13.83 4.54 -1.37
C GLU A 64 -13.01 3.74 -0.35
N SER A 65 -13.49 3.59 0.89
CA SER A 65 -12.83 2.75 1.91
C SER A 65 -12.71 1.29 1.47
N GLU A 66 -13.74 0.74 0.84
CA GLU A 66 -13.74 -0.61 0.31
C GLU A 66 -12.63 -0.79 -0.75
N VAL A 67 -12.66 0.04 -1.79
CA VAL A 67 -11.74 -0.06 -2.92
C VAL A 67 -10.28 0.22 -2.51
N LEU A 68 -10.04 1.30 -1.75
CA LEU A 68 -8.68 1.69 -1.36
C LEU A 68 -8.10 0.82 -0.24
N GLY A 69 -8.96 0.28 0.64
CA GLY A 69 -8.57 -0.70 1.66
C GLY A 69 -8.25 -2.07 1.06
N MET A 70 -9.02 -2.54 0.08
CA MET A 70 -8.65 -3.75 -0.69
C MET A 70 -7.32 -3.58 -1.41
N ALA A 71 -7.09 -2.41 -2.03
CA ALA A 71 -5.82 -2.09 -2.66
C ALA A 71 -4.65 -2.03 -1.66
N HIS A 72 -4.90 -1.69 -0.39
CA HIS A 72 -3.91 -1.79 0.67
C HIS A 72 -3.43 -3.23 0.89
N LEU A 73 -4.38 -4.14 0.98
CA LEU A 73 -4.16 -5.55 1.28
C LEU A 73 -3.44 -6.31 0.17
N THR A 74 -3.26 -5.73 -1.02
CA THR A 74 -2.42 -6.35 -2.07
C THR A 74 -0.93 -6.33 -1.70
N CYS A 75 -0.50 -5.41 -0.85
CA CYS A 75 0.91 -5.27 -0.47
C CYS A 75 1.14 -5.57 1.00
N PHE A 76 0.28 -5.09 1.90
CA PHE A 76 0.46 -5.15 3.36
C PHE A 76 -0.64 -5.97 4.02
N HIS A 77 -0.40 -6.40 5.25
CA HIS A 77 -1.38 -7.20 6.00
C HIS A 77 -2.19 -6.37 7.01
N GLY A 78 -1.60 -5.33 7.60
CA GLY A 78 -2.21 -4.55 8.67
C GLY A 78 -3.31 -3.61 8.18
N THR A 79 -4.53 -3.70 8.71
CA THR A 79 -5.60 -2.74 8.36
C THR A 79 -6.65 -2.60 9.47
N ASP A 80 -7.03 -1.36 9.74
CA ASP A 80 -8.22 -1.00 10.52
C ASP A 80 -9.37 -0.51 9.61
N THR A 81 -9.16 -0.52 8.29
CA THR A 81 -10.20 -0.21 7.29
C THR A 81 -11.09 -1.43 7.07
N VAL A 82 -12.05 -1.61 7.96
CA VAL A 82 -12.92 -2.80 8.02
C VAL A 82 -13.66 -3.05 6.70
N ALA A 83 -14.11 -1.99 6.03
CA ALA A 83 -14.81 -2.11 4.74
C ALA A 83 -13.94 -2.80 3.67
N GLY A 84 -12.68 -2.36 3.53
CA GLY A 84 -11.73 -2.97 2.59
C GLY A 84 -11.32 -4.39 2.99
N ALA A 85 -11.13 -4.64 4.30
CA ALA A 85 -10.82 -5.97 4.81
C ALA A 85 -11.95 -6.97 4.53
N TYR A 86 -13.20 -6.55 4.76
CA TYR A 86 -14.39 -7.35 4.49
C TYR A 86 -14.53 -7.67 3.00
N ALA A 87 -14.33 -6.69 2.13
CA ALA A 87 -14.42 -6.92 0.69
C ALA A 87 -13.30 -7.80 0.16
N ALA A 88 -12.07 -7.66 0.67
CA ALA A 88 -10.98 -8.59 0.36
C ALA A 88 -11.28 -10.01 0.84
N TRP A 89 -11.80 -10.17 2.05
CA TRP A 89 -12.21 -11.47 2.61
C TRP A 89 -13.35 -12.12 1.80
N LYS A 90 -14.34 -11.34 1.37
CA LYS A 90 -15.41 -11.83 0.51
C LYS A 90 -14.86 -12.27 -0.85
N ALA A 91 -13.99 -11.45 -1.43
CA ALA A 91 -13.31 -11.76 -2.69
C ALA A 91 -12.30 -12.90 -2.56
N SER A 92 -11.93 -13.35 -1.36
CA SER A 92 -11.03 -14.49 -1.15
C SER A 92 -11.75 -15.82 -0.87
N GLY A 93 -13.08 -15.85 -1.03
CA GLY A 93 -13.89 -17.01 -0.65
C GLY A 93 -13.89 -17.27 0.85
N GLY A 94 -13.70 -16.22 1.66
CA GLY A 94 -13.73 -16.31 3.12
C GLY A 94 -12.38 -16.62 3.79
N LYS A 95 -11.27 -16.54 3.04
CA LYS A 95 -9.92 -16.71 3.60
C LYS A 95 -9.41 -15.40 4.21
N ALA A 96 -8.65 -15.47 5.30
CA ALA A 96 -8.07 -14.28 5.92
C ALA A 96 -7.15 -13.53 4.93
N THR A 97 -7.39 -12.23 4.75
CA THR A 97 -6.67 -11.36 3.78
C THR A 97 -5.88 -10.24 4.43
N GLY A 98 -6.20 -9.91 5.69
CA GLY A 98 -5.54 -8.89 6.48
C GLY A 98 -5.68 -9.18 7.98
N SER A 99 -4.98 -8.40 8.79
CA SER A 99 -4.94 -8.51 10.24
C SER A 99 -4.95 -7.14 10.91
N SER A 100 -5.32 -7.13 12.18
CA SER A 100 -5.18 -5.99 13.08
C SER A 100 -4.86 -6.52 14.48
N VAL A 101 -4.54 -5.61 15.40
CA VAL A 101 -4.24 -5.90 16.80
C VAL A 101 -5.29 -5.28 17.72
N ARG A 102 -5.38 -5.76 18.96
CA ARG A 102 -6.22 -5.09 19.95
C ARG A 102 -5.58 -3.73 20.25
N ALA A 103 -6.33 -2.64 20.07
CA ALA A 103 -5.82 -1.29 20.21
C ALA A 103 -6.73 -0.45 21.11
N LEU A 104 -6.12 0.35 21.98
CA LEU A 104 -6.82 1.38 22.73
C LEU A 104 -7.05 2.62 21.85
N ALA A 105 -8.04 3.42 22.22
CA ALA A 105 -8.29 4.75 21.69
C ALA A 105 -8.45 5.71 22.88
N HIS A 106 -8.19 7.01 22.70
CA HIS A 106 -8.24 7.99 23.81
C HIS A 106 -9.53 7.91 24.61
N ARG A 107 -10.69 7.78 23.93
CA ARG A 107 -12.00 7.62 24.58
C ARG A 107 -12.11 6.41 25.50
N VAL A 108 -11.39 5.32 25.21
CA VAL A 108 -11.39 4.10 26.03
C VAL A 108 -10.51 4.28 27.25
N VAL A 109 -9.34 4.90 27.08
CA VAL A 109 -8.42 5.24 28.18
C VAL A 109 -9.09 6.21 29.15
N GLN A 110 -9.65 7.31 28.65
CA GLN A 110 -10.37 8.31 29.44
C GLN A 110 -11.66 7.79 30.09
N GLY A 111 -12.19 6.66 29.61
CA GLY A 111 -13.33 5.98 30.24
C GLY A 111 -12.97 5.20 31.50
N HIS A 112 -11.68 5.00 31.78
CA HIS A 112 -11.20 4.35 33.01
C HIS A 112 -10.85 5.40 34.08
N PRO A 113 -10.94 5.06 35.38
CA PRO A 113 -10.53 5.95 36.46
C PRO A 113 -9.06 6.37 36.34
N GLU A 114 -8.18 5.40 36.07
CA GLU A 114 -6.75 5.59 35.91
C GLU A 114 -6.27 5.03 34.55
N GLU A 115 -5.27 5.68 33.94
CA GLU A 115 -4.73 5.27 32.63
C GLU A 115 -4.22 3.81 32.65
N ILE A 116 -3.52 3.42 33.72
CA ILE A 116 -2.97 2.07 33.91
C ILE A 116 -4.05 0.98 33.93
N ASP A 117 -5.26 1.27 34.40
CA ASP A 117 -6.35 0.29 34.45
C ASP A 117 -6.80 -0.10 33.05
N SER A 118 -6.82 0.87 32.13
CA SER A 118 -7.09 0.62 30.72
C SER A 118 -6.01 -0.24 30.07
N PHE A 119 -4.74 -0.02 30.45
CA PHE A 119 -3.61 -0.77 29.91
C PHE A 119 -3.62 -2.23 30.40
N LYS A 120 -3.82 -2.46 31.71
CA LYS A 120 -3.95 -3.81 32.26
C LYS A 120 -5.14 -4.57 31.64
N THR A 121 -6.25 -3.88 31.41
CA THR A 121 -7.42 -4.45 30.74
C THR A 121 -7.08 -4.88 29.31
N LEU A 122 -6.39 -4.04 28.54
CA LEU A 122 -5.96 -4.39 27.18
C LEU A 122 -4.99 -5.59 27.19
N LEU A 123 -4.01 -5.63 28.09
CA LEU A 123 -3.06 -6.75 28.18
C LEU A 123 -3.81 -8.07 28.41
N LYS A 124 -4.76 -8.08 29.35
CA LYS A 124 -5.59 -9.25 29.63
C LYS A 124 -6.43 -9.68 28.42
N VAL A 125 -6.99 -8.73 27.67
CA VAL A 125 -7.80 -9.01 26.46
C VAL A 125 -6.95 -9.47 25.28
N ALA A 126 -5.73 -8.98 25.14
CA ALA A 126 -4.78 -9.45 24.16
C ALA A 126 -4.37 -10.91 24.45
N GLY A 127 -4.26 -11.27 25.74
CA GLY A 127 -3.95 -12.62 26.20
C GLY A 127 -2.48 -13.02 25.99
N PRO A 128 -2.10 -14.25 26.42
CA PRO A 128 -0.75 -14.77 26.25
C PRO A 128 -0.32 -14.82 24.78
N GLY A 129 0.92 -14.39 24.48
CA GLY A 129 1.43 -14.25 23.12
C GLY A 129 0.77 -13.13 22.29
N GLY A 130 -0.13 -12.35 22.88
CA GLY A 130 -0.91 -11.31 22.22
C GLY A 130 -0.11 -10.03 21.96
N ILE A 131 -0.55 -9.25 20.97
CA ILE A 131 -0.02 -7.92 20.68
C ILE A 131 -1.11 -6.89 21.01
N GLY A 132 -0.77 -5.91 21.83
CA GLY A 132 -1.64 -4.78 22.17
C GLY A 132 -1.04 -3.45 21.74
N SER A 133 -1.86 -2.56 21.16
CA SER A 133 -1.49 -1.17 20.87
C SER A 133 -2.08 -0.22 21.91
N TYR A 134 -1.20 0.49 22.60
CA TYR A 134 -1.52 1.31 23.78
C TYR A 134 -1.33 2.77 23.44
N VAL A 135 -2.44 3.48 23.23
CA VAL A 135 -2.40 4.93 23.14
C VAL A 135 -2.08 5.49 24.52
N ALA A 136 -0.94 6.17 24.64
CA ALA A 136 -0.33 6.50 25.93
C ALA A 136 -0.04 8.00 26.08
N ASP A 137 -0.59 8.83 25.21
CA ASP A 137 -0.45 10.28 25.23
C ASP A 137 -1.72 10.99 25.69
N CYS A 138 -2.54 10.34 26.51
CA CYS A 138 -3.76 10.96 27.05
C CYS A 138 -3.45 12.08 28.05
N TYR A 139 -2.34 11.98 28.80
CA TYR A 139 -1.99 12.89 29.89
C TYR A 139 -0.52 13.32 29.84
N ASP A 140 0.42 12.39 30.09
CA ASP A 140 1.86 12.62 30.03
C ASP A 140 2.55 11.40 29.40
N TYR A 141 2.94 11.53 28.14
CA TYR A 141 3.46 10.41 27.35
C TYR A 141 4.80 9.87 27.87
N PRO A 142 5.84 10.69 28.16
CA PRO A 142 7.05 10.20 28.82
C PRO A 142 6.79 9.45 30.13
N HIS A 143 5.90 9.96 30.98
CA HIS A 143 5.53 9.30 32.23
C HIS A 143 4.82 7.96 31.95
N ALA A 144 3.81 7.95 31.07
CA ALA A 144 3.06 6.74 30.73
C ALA A 144 3.97 5.65 30.15
N VAL A 145 4.94 6.01 29.30
CA VAL A 145 5.90 5.04 28.76
C VAL A 145 6.79 4.47 29.86
N ARG A 146 7.42 5.33 30.66
CA ARG A 146 8.46 4.92 31.64
C ARG A 146 7.87 4.23 32.87
N GLU A 147 6.78 4.77 33.41
CA GLU A 147 6.23 4.33 34.69
C GLU A 147 5.09 3.32 34.52
N LEU A 148 4.40 3.30 33.38
CA LEU A 148 3.25 2.41 33.16
C LEU A 148 3.56 1.29 32.16
N LEU A 149 4.03 1.64 30.95
CA LEU A 149 4.23 0.65 29.89
C LEU A 149 5.48 -0.21 30.08
N VAL A 150 6.59 0.32 30.59
CA VAL A 150 7.81 -0.48 30.85
C VAL A 150 7.55 -1.60 31.87
N PRO A 151 6.97 -1.35 33.06
CA PRO A 151 6.62 -2.44 33.98
C PRO A 151 5.67 -3.45 33.35
N LEU A 152 4.65 -2.98 32.63
CA LEU A 152 3.68 -3.84 31.96
C LEU A 152 4.32 -4.68 30.84
N ALA A 153 5.33 -4.14 30.13
CA ALA A 153 6.03 -4.86 29.06
C ALA A 153 6.98 -5.93 29.61
N ARG A 154 7.50 -5.75 30.82
CA ARG A 154 8.24 -6.79 31.55
C ARG A 154 7.34 -7.94 31.97
N GLU A 155 6.14 -7.63 32.45
CA GLU A 155 5.11 -8.63 32.76
C GLU A 155 4.68 -9.37 31.48
N ALA A 156 4.33 -8.63 30.43
CA ALA A 156 3.92 -9.18 29.13
C ALA A 156 4.98 -10.12 28.53
N ALA A 157 6.28 -9.81 28.71
CA ALA A 157 7.37 -10.64 28.22
C ALA A 157 7.36 -12.06 28.80
N LEU A 158 6.88 -12.25 30.03
CA LEU A 158 6.80 -13.56 30.69
C LEU A 158 5.82 -14.50 29.98
N GLU A 159 4.80 -13.93 29.32
CA GLU A 159 3.79 -14.67 28.55
C GLU A 159 4.02 -14.59 27.03
N GLY A 160 5.16 -14.04 26.60
CA GLY A 160 5.47 -13.84 25.18
C GLY A 160 4.64 -12.75 24.49
N SER A 161 3.93 -11.93 25.25
CA SER A 161 3.09 -10.84 24.73
C SER A 161 3.92 -9.59 24.43
N THR A 162 3.43 -8.75 23.51
CA THR A 162 4.10 -7.52 23.08
C THR A 162 3.21 -6.30 23.31
N ILE A 163 3.78 -5.28 23.95
CA ILE A 163 3.22 -3.96 24.11
C ILE A 163 3.74 -3.06 23.01
N VAL A 164 2.82 -2.41 22.30
CA VAL A 164 3.14 -1.44 21.26
C VAL A 164 2.66 -0.07 21.74
N ALA A 165 3.58 0.77 22.20
CA ALA A 165 3.32 2.17 22.55
C ALA A 165 2.90 2.95 21.30
N ARG A 166 1.79 3.68 21.40
CA ARG A 166 1.27 4.54 20.33
C ARG A 166 1.13 5.98 20.81
N PRO A 167 2.09 6.86 20.52
CA PRO A 167 1.85 8.30 20.55
C PRO A 167 0.96 8.71 19.36
N ASP A 168 0.08 9.69 19.58
CA ASP A 168 -0.79 10.30 18.57
C ASP A 168 -0.57 11.82 18.48
N SER A 169 0.46 12.33 19.15
CA SER A 169 0.82 13.74 19.24
C SER A 169 2.34 13.94 19.44
N GLY A 170 2.79 15.17 19.15
CA GLY A 170 4.20 15.55 19.25
C GLY A 170 5.01 15.32 17.96
N GLU A 171 6.31 15.57 18.05
CA GLU A 171 7.24 15.33 16.93
C GLU A 171 7.58 13.84 16.85
N ALA A 172 7.41 13.26 15.66
CA ALA A 172 7.45 11.81 15.44
C ALA A 172 8.72 11.15 15.97
N LEU A 173 9.88 11.72 15.67
CA LEU A 173 11.17 11.16 16.08
C LEU A 173 11.36 11.23 17.61
N GLU A 174 10.96 12.33 18.24
CA GLU A 174 11.12 12.49 19.69
C GLU A 174 10.16 11.59 20.46
N ALA A 175 8.90 11.46 20.02
CA ALA A 175 7.95 10.55 20.64
C ALA A 175 8.38 9.08 20.50
N VAL A 176 8.96 8.68 19.36
CA VAL A 176 9.50 7.33 19.19
C VAL A 176 10.73 7.11 20.06
N LYS A 177 11.64 8.10 20.17
CA LYS A 177 12.84 8.00 21.03
C LYS A 177 12.50 7.77 22.50
N VAL A 178 11.43 8.37 23.02
CA VAL A 178 10.96 8.09 24.40
C VAL A 178 10.75 6.59 24.63
N VAL A 179 10.14 5.88 23.68
CA VAL A 179 9.91 4.43 23.77
C VAL A 179 11.21 3.65 23.63
N LEU A 180 12.03 4.02 22.63
CA LEU A 180 13.29 3.31 22.34
C LEU A 180 14.27 3.41 23.51
N ASP A 181 14.45 4.60 24.07
CA ASP A 181 15.32 4.81 25.22
C ASP A 181 14.78 4.10 26.47
N ALA A 182 13.48 4.20 26.75
CA ALA A 182 12.87 3.52 27.89
C ALA A 182 12.99 1.98 27.79
N ALA A 183 12.76 1.41 26.60
CA ALA A 183 12.91 -0.01 26.35
C ALA A 183 14.38 -0.45 26.50
N ARG A 184 15.33 0.32 25.96
CA ARG A 184 16.77 0.06 26.10
C ARG A 184 17.22 0.10 27.56
N ASP A 185 16.88 1.17 28.27
CA ASP A 185 17.24 1.35 29.69
C ASP A 185 16.63 0.24 30.57
N ALA A 186 15.47 -0.28 30.18
CA ALA A 186 14.81 -1.39 30.86
C ALA A 186 15.35 -2.78 30.50
N GLY A 187 16.26 -2.89 29.53
CA GLY A 187 16.80 -4.16 29.02
C GLY A 187 15.84 -4.93 28.09
N LEU A 188 14.82 -4.27 27.54
CA LEU A 188 13.83 -4.84 26.63
C LEU A 188 14.27 -4.77 25.16
N CYS A 189 15.55 -5.02 24.93
CA CYS A 189 16.17 -4.96 23.61
C CYS A 189 17.30 -5.98 23.46
N ARG A 190 17.73 -6.20 22.22
CA ARG A 190 18.92 -6.98 21.88
C ARG A 190 19.68 -6.30 20.75
N THR A 191 20.96 -6.62 20.61
CA THR A 191 21.78 -6.16 19.48
C THR A 191 21.90 -7.30 18.46
N ASN A 192 21.63 -7.01 17.21
CA ASN A 192 21.72 -7.98 16.11
C ASN A 192 23.14 -8.08 15.55
N ALA A 193 23.39 -9.00 14.61
CA ALA A 193 24.72 -9.25 14.06
C ALA A 193 25.33 -8.04 13.31
N LYS A 194 24.49 -7.06 12.96
CA LYS A 194 24.91 -5.79 12.31
C LYS A 194 25.19 -4.66 13.29
N GLY A 195 25.10 -4.93 14.59
CA GLY A 195 25.33 -3.93 15.63
C GLY A 195 24.15 -2.97 15.85
N LEU A 196 22.96 -3.29 15.31
CA LEU A 196 21.76 -2.48 15.50
C LEU A 196 20.89 -3.06 16.62
N ILE A 197 20.22 -2.17 17.35
CA ILE A 197 19.32 -2.50 18.45
C ILE A 197 17.95 -2.88 17.90
N GLU A 198 17.41 -3.99 18.40
CA GLU A 198 16.07 -4.51 18.13
C GLU A 198 15.27 -4.58 19.44
N MET A 199 13.98 -4.26 19.39
CA MET A 199 13.12 -4.28 20.58
C MET A 199 12.42 -5.63 20.78
N THR A 200 12.21 -6.01 22.03
CA THR A 200 11.52 -7.25 22.40
C THR A 200 10.04 -6.98 22.68
N SER A 201 9.64 -6.89 23.95
CA SER A 201 8.24 -6.81 24.40
C SER A 201 7.69 -5.38 24.47
N LEU A 202 8.52 -4.35 24.32
CA LEU A 202 8.09 -2.95 24.21
C LEU A 202 8.52 -2.37 22.86
N ARG A 203 7.54 -2.12 22.00
CA ARG A 203 7.71 -1.59 20.64
C ARG A 203 6.92 -0.31 20.47
N TYR A 204 7.06 0.35 19.32
CA TYR A 204 6.24 1.51 18.99
C TYR A 204 5.39 1.29 17.73
N ILE A 205 4.28 2.01 17.65
CA ILE A 205 3.61 2.33 16.39
C ILE A 205 3.40 3.84 16.33
N TYR A 206 3.86 4.47 15.26
CA TYR A 206 3.66 5.89 15.03
C TYR A 206 2.85 6.11 13.77
N ALA A 207 1.97 7.10 13.76
CA ALA A 207 1.29 7.56 12.56
C ALA A 207 1.93 8.85 12.08
N ASP A 208 2.40 8.91 10.83
CA ASP A 208 3.03 10.04 10.12
C ASP A 208 4.50 9.77 9.69
N HIS A 209 5.16 10.81 9.17
CA HIS A 209 6.49 10.77 8.56
C HIS A 209 7.60 10.50 9.58
N LEU A 210 7.88 9.23 9.85
CA LEU A 210 9.04 8.83 10.65
C LEU A 210 10.31 8.83 9.79
N ASP A 211 11.36 9.53 10.23
CA ASP A 211 12.67 9.48 9.57
C ASP A 211 13.45 8.24 10.00
N PHE A 212 13.34 7.18 9.21
CA PHE A 212 14.07 5.94 9.45
C PHE A 212 15.58 6.09 9.36
N LYS A 213 16.11 7.06 8.61
CA LYS A 213 17.56 7.28 8.53
C LYS A 213 18.09 7.79 9.86
N ALA A 214 17.34 8.66 10.53
CA ALA A 214 17.68 9.14 11.86
C ALA A 214 17.70 8.01 12.90
N LEU A 215 16.74 7.08 12.82
CA LEU A 215 16.71 5.90 13.71
C LEU A 215 17.90 4.95 13.48
N ILE A 216 18.25 4.70 12.22
CA ILE A 216 19.42 3.88 11.87
C ILE A 216 20.70 4.56 12.36
N ALA A 217 20.83 5.88 12.16
CA ALA A 217 21.97 6.66 12.66
C ALA A 217 22.08 6.64 14.19
N ALA A 218 20.94 6.53 14.89
CA ALA A 218 20.88 6.34 16.33
C ALA A 218 21.14 4.89 16.80
N GLY A 219 21.43 3.97 15.87
CA GLY A 219 21.80 2.59 16.16
C GLY A 219 20.62 1.62 16.28
N TYR A 220 19.41 2.01 15.86
CA TYR A 220 18.22 1.15 15.93
C TYR A 220 17.92 0.49 14.58
N SER A 221 17.36 -0.71 14.63
CA SER A 221 16.75 -1.37 13.47
C SER A 221 15.27 -1.00 13.40
N PRO A 222 14.84 -0.08 12.51
CA PRO A 222 13.46 0.38 12.51
C PRO A 222 12.42 -0.75 12.38
N PRO A 223 12.54 -1.70 11.43
CA PRO A 223 11.52 -2.73 11.25
C PRO A 223 11.47 -3.77 12.37
N ALA A 224 12.51 -3.82 13.22
CA ALA A 224 12.55 -4.68 14.40
C ALA A 224 12.14 -3.94 15.70
N CYS A 225 12.07 -2.60 15.67
CA CYS A 225 11.69 -1.79 16.83
C CYS A 225 10.22 -1.40 16.86
N GLY A 226 9.59 -1.25 15.69
CA GLY A 226 8.21 -0.78 15.59
C GLY A 226 7.61 -0.95 14.22
N ILE A 227 6.39 -0.47 14.07
CA ILE A 227 5.66 -0.38 12.80
C ILE A 227 5.08 1.04 12.66
N TYR A 228 4.40 1.31 11.56
CA TYR A 228 3.76 2.60 11.35
C TYR A 228 2.34 2.44 10.80
N GLY A 229 1.46 3.31 11.27
CA GLY A 229 0.10 3.45 10.76
C GLY A 229 0.04 4.63 9.80
N MET A 230 -0.70 4.53 8.71
CA MET A 230 -0.98 5.73 7.92
C MET A 230 -2.47 5.83 7.62
N GLY A 231 -3.04 7.00 7.92
CA GLY A 231 -4.44 7.32 7.71
C GLY A 231 -4.66 8.15 6.45
N GLY A 232 -5.03 9.42 6.61
CA GLY A 232 -5.42 10.28 5.47
C GLY A 232 -4.36 10.43 4.38
N MET A 233 -3.06 10.41 4.70
CA MET A 233 -1.99 10.52 3.70
C MET A 233 -2.06 9.43 2.62
N LEU A 234 -2.43 8.22 3.03
CA LEU A 234 -2.57 7.06 2.17
C LEU A 234 -3.65 7.29 1.08
N ARG A 235 -4.66 8.12 1.37
CA ARG A 235 -5.73 8.55 0.47
C ARG A 235 -5.45 9.90 -0.22
N ASN A 236 -4.83 10.85 0.48
CA ASN A 236 -4.66 12.23 0.01
C ASN A 236 -3.48 12.42 -0.94
N ASN A 237 -2.48 11.54 -0.90
CA ASN A 237 -1.29 11.65 -1.75
C ASN A 237 -1.42 10.91 -3.10
N ILE A 238 -2.61 10.42 -3.45
CA ILE A 238 -2.89 9.87 -4.78
C ILE A 238 -3.73 10.85 -5.60
N SER A 239 -3.42 10.99 -6.89
CA SER A 239 -4.27 11.76 -7.81
C SER A 239 -4.30 11.14 -9.19
N ARG A 240 -5.43 11.33 -9.89
CA ARG A 240 -5.61 10.90 -11.29
C ARG A 240 -4.52 11.49 -12.19
N ASP A 241 -4.20 12.76 -11.95
CA ASP A 241 -3.23 13.52 -12.74
C ASP A 241 -1.80 13.03 -12.53
N ALA A 242 -1.41 12.64 -11.31
CA ALA A 242 -0.11 12.05 -11.04
C ALA A 242 0.10 10.73 -11.81
N MET A 243 -0.97 9.93 -11.98
CA MET A 243 -0.94 8.71 -12.81
C MET A 243 -1.03 9.00 -14.32
N GLY A 244 -1.37 10.23 -14.73
CA GLY A 244 -1.69 10.53 -16.13
C GLY A 244 -2.92 9.76 -16.66
N ALA A 245 -3.79 9.27 -15.77
CA ALA A 245 -4.91 8.42 -16.16
C ALA A 245 -5.96 9.20 -16.97
N VAL A 246 -6.16 8.77 -18.22
CA VAL A 246 -7.09 9.40 -19.18
C VAL A 246 -7.79 8.35 -20.04
N MET A 247 -9.01 8.67 -20.48
CA MET A 247 -9.67 7.97 -21.58
C MET A 247 -9.64 8.86 -22.83
N LYS A 248 -9.43 8.24 -24.00
CA LYS A 248 -9.36 8.91 -25.30
C LYS A 248 -9.96 8.01 -26.37
N VAL A 249 -10.62 8.62 -27.34
CA VAL A 249 -11.01 7.93 -28.57
C VAL A 249 -9.75 7.72 -29.42
N CYS A 250 -9.50 6.48 -29.83
CA CYS A 250 -8.36 6.11 -30.68
C CYS A 250 -8.77 5.70 -32.10
N SER A 251 -10.02 5.32 -32.34
CA SER A 251 -10.52 4.86 -33.65
C SER A 251 -12.01 5.19 -33.84
N VAL A 252 -12.45 5.39 -35.09
CA VAL A 252 -13.84 5.73 -35.44
C VAL A 252 -14.35 5.02 -36.70
N GLY A 253 -15.65 4.70 -36.71
CA GLY A 253 -16.35 4.08 -37.85
C GLY A 253 -16.08 2.58 -37.99
N ALA A 254 -16.86 1.92 -38.85
CA ALA A 254 -16.76 0.47 -39.10
C ALA A 254 -15.42 0.05 -39.72
N SER A 255 -14.73 0.97 -40.40
CA SER A 255 -13.40 0.75 -40.97
C SER A 255 -12.27 0.98 -39.96
N HIS A 256 -12.57 1.19 -38.68
CA HIS A 256 -11.61 1.48 -37.62
C HIS A 256 -10.58 2.58 -37.96
N ARG A 257 -11.04 3.68 -38.57
CA ARG A 257 -10.15 4.77 -38.97
C ARG A 257 -9.47 5.38 -37.74
N PRO A 258 -8.13 5.43 -37.68
CA PRO A 258 -7.41 5.92 -36.50
C PRO A 258 -7.62 7.43 -36.31
N VAL A 259 -7.73 7.85 -35.05
CA VAL A 259 -7.81 9.26 -34.65
C VAL A 259 -6.91 9.51 -33.44
N ALA A 260 -6.36 10.71 -33.35
CA ALA A 260 -5.59 11.15 -32.20
C ALA A 260 -5.85 12.62 -31.89
N LYS A 261 -5.76 12.97 -30.61
CA LYS A 261 -5.63 14.34 -30.14
C LYS A 261 -4.16 14.73 -30.21
N PHE A 262 -3.87 15.85 -30.83
CA PHE A 262 -2.56 16.49 -30.81
C PHE A 262 -2.58 17.62 -29.79
N ALA A 263 -1.64 17.61 -28.84
CA ALA A 263 -1.50 18.67 -27.85
C ALA A 263 -0.05 18.75 -27.36
N PRO A 264 0.47 19.98 -27.12
CA PRO A 264 1.78 20.15 -26.50
C PRO A 264 1.81 19.60 -25.06
N GLY A 265 2.99 19.28 -24.55
CA GLY A 265 3.20 18.87 -23.16
C GLY A 265 2.70 17.46 -22.81
N GLY A 266 2.81 16.50 -23.72
CA GLY A 266 2.52 15.08 -23.44
C GLY A 266 1.04 14.71 -23.35
N LYS A 267 0.11 15.66 -23.62
CA LYS A 267 -1.35 15.42 -23.62
C LYS A 267 -1.90 14.84 -24.93
N GLY A 268 -1.01 14.35 -25.80
CA GLY A 268 -1.38 13.66 -27.04
C GLY A 268 -2.01 12.29 -26.76
N SER A 269 -2.80 11.76 -27.70
CA SER A 269 -3.40 10.42 -27.56
C SER A 269 -2.83 9.42 -28.56
N ILE A 270 -2.89 8.14 -28.19
CA ILE A 270 -2.45 7.03 -29.03
C ILE A 270 -3.52 6.75 -30.10
N PRO A 271 -3.14 6.66 -31.40
CA PRO A 271 -4.08 6.41 -32.49
C PRO A 271 -4.28 4.91 -32.78
N GLY A 272 -5.47 4.57 -33.27
CA GLY A 272 -5.83 3.23 -33.73
C GLY A 272 -6.20 2.27 -32.61
N LEU A 273 -6.69 1.09 -32.99
CA LEU A 273 -6.80 -0.03 -32.05
C LEU A 273 -5.40 -0.50 -31.67
N VAL A 274 -5.20 -0.83 -30.40
CA VAL A 274 -3.88 -1.17 -29.87
C VAL A 274 -3.93 -2.42 -29.01
N ALA A 275 -2.80 -3.09 -28.95
CA ALA A 275 -2.54 -4.27 -28.16
C ALA A 275 -1.27 -4.05 -27.32
N ILE A 276 -1.21 -4.65 -26.12
CA ILE A 276 -0.06 -4.49 -25.21
C ILE A 276 0.72 -5.81 -25.21
N ARG A 277 1.98 -5.77 -25.68
CA ARG A 277 2.83 -6.96 -25.78
C ARG A 277 4.27 -6.63 -25.35
N PRO A 278 5.05 -7.61 -24.87
CA PRO A 278 6.49 -7.43 -24.70
C PRO A 278 7.16 -7.07 -26.03
N ASN A 279 8.10 -6.13 -26.03
CA ASN A 279 8.99 -5.90 -27.17
C ASN A 279 10.15 -6.93 -27.18
N GLY A 280 11.10 -6.77 -28.10
CA GLY A 280 12.28 -7.67 -28.19
C GLY A 280 13.17 -7.70 -26.95
N SER A 281 13.03 -6.74 -26.03
CA SER A 281 13.71 -6.69 -24.73
C SER A 281 12.84 -7.18 -23.57
N GLY A 282 11.60 -7.57 -23.83
CA GLY A 282 10.65 -8.03 -22.81
C GLY A 282 9.76 -6.92 -22.20
N ASP A 283 9.95 -5.65 -22.59
CA ASP A 283 9.21 -4.54 -21.98
C ASP A 283 7.76 -4.44 -22.51
N PRO A 284 6.76 -4.21 -21.65
CA PRO A 284 5.39 -3.92 -22.07
C PRO A 284 5.33 -2.73 -23.03
N THR A 285 4.93 -2.98 -24.26
CA THR A 285 4.93 -2.01 -25.36
C THR A 285 3.60 -2.04 -26.10
N VAL A 286 3.13 -0.88 -26.54
CA VAL A 286 1.90 -0.68 -27.28
C VAL A 286 2.15 -0.90 -28.77
N PHE A 287 1.47 -1.89 -29.33
CA PHE A 287 1.48 -2.26 -30.74
C PHE A 287 0.12 -1.97 -31.38
N PRO A 288 0.04 -1.81 -32.71
CA PRO A 288 -1.25 -1.83 -33.39
C PRO A 288 -1.94 -3.18 -33.15
N ALA A 289 -3.25 -3.16 -32.93
CA ALA A 289 -4.06 -4.37 -32.89
C ALA A 289 -4.63 -4.66 -34.27
N ASP A 290 -4.73 -5.95 -34.61
CA ASP A 290 -5.55 -6.41 -35.72
C ASP A 290 -6.93 -6.76 -35.19
N SER A 291 -7.95 -6.04 -35.64
CA SER A 291 -9.34 -6.31 -35.23
C SER A 291 -9.84 -7.68 -35.69
N ALA A 292 -9.20 -8.31 -36.68
CA ALA A 292 -9.60 -9.62 -37.18
C ALA A 292 -9.07 -10.78 -36.31
N SER A 293 -7.96 -10.59 -35.59
CA SER A 293 -7.33 -11.67 -34.82
C SER A 293 -7.88 -11.82 -33.40
N ASN A 294 -8.63 -10.83 -32.90
CA ASN A 294 -9.05 -10.71 -31.49
C ASN A 294 -7.90 -10.83 -30.47
N ASP A 295 -6.64 -10.71 -30.90
CA ASP A 295 -5.48 -10.72 -30.01
C ASP A 295 -5.08 -9.28 -29.67
N PHE A 296 -5.35 -8.88 -28.41
CA PHE A 296 -4.98 -7.58 -27.86
C PHE A 296 -3.82 -7.66 -26.86
N GLY A 297 -3.12 -8.81 -26.80
CA GLY A 297 -2.02 -9.06 -25.88
C GLY A 297 -2.51 -9.10 -24.43
N ALA A 298 -2.00 -8.21 -23.58
CA ALA A 298 -2.37 -8.15 -22.16
C ALA A 298 -3.79 -7.60 -21.88
N LEU A 299 -4.53 -7.16 -22.92
CA LEU A 299 -5.92 -6.73 -22.79
C LEU A 299 -6.85 -7.90 -23.06
N GLU A 300 -7.75 -8.19 -22.12
CA GLU A 300 -8.71 -9.29 -22.22
C GLU A 300 -10.12 -8.77 -22.47
N LEU A 301 -10.89 -9.45 -23.33
CA LEU A 301 -12.31 -9.15 -23.54
C LEU A 301 -13.09 -9.57 -22.30
N LEU A 302 -13.59 -8.59 -21.53
CA LEU A 302 -14.41 -8.83 -20.34
C LEU A 302 -15.91 -8.63 -20.58
N TYR A 303 -16.27 -7.71 -21.47
CA TYR A 303 -17.66 -7.32 -21.73
C TYR A 303 -17.86 -7.10 -23.23
N ASP A 304 -18.82 -7.81 -23.82
CA ASP A 304 -19.26 -7.64 -25.21
C ASP A 304 -20.79 -7.46 -25.25
N ARG A 305 -21.24 -6.30 -25.72
CA ARG A 305 -22.64 -6.01 -26.08
C ARG A 305 -23.69 -6.46 -25.05
N GLY A 306 -23.44 -6.22 -23.77
CA GLY A 306 -24.38 -6.56 -22.69
C GLY A 306 -24.06 -7.87 -21.96
N HIS A 307 -23.06 -8.61 -22.43
CA HIS A 307 -22.68 -9.90 -21.88
C HIS A 307 -21.26 -9.83 -21.31
N PHE A 308 -21.09 -10.29 -20.08
CA PHE A 308 -19.77 -10.58 -19.54
C PHE A 308 -19.28 -11.92 -20.09
N THR A 309 -18.02 -11.97 -20.52
CA THR A 309 -17.40 -13.17 -21.10
C THR A 309 -16.99 -14.20 -20.05
N ARG A 310 -16.83 -13.77 -18.79
CA ARG A 310 -16.61 -14.59 -17.61
C ARG A 310 -17.31 -13.97 -16.41
N ALA A 311 -17.63 -14.77 -15.41
CA ALA A 311 -18.09 -14.22 -14.13
C ALA A 311 -16.94 -13.46 -13.46
N PHE A 312 -17.26 -12.42 -12.68
CA PHE A 312 -16.25 -11.68 -11.93
C PHE A 312 -15.50 -12.57 -10.92
N ASP A 313 -16.05 -13.73 -10.53
CA ASP A 313 -15.53 -14.60 -9.48
C ASP A 313 -14.62 -15.74 -9.99
N GLU A 314 -14.56 -16.02 -11.29
CA GLU A 314 -13.89 -17.22 -11.83
C GLU A 314 -12.35 -17.12 -11.83
N ASP A 315 -11.80 -15.91 -11.90
CA ASP A 315 -10.34 -15.64 -11.92
C ASP A 315 -9.89 -14.58 -10.86
N ALA A 316 -10.80 -14.17 -9.97
CA ALA A 316 -10.62 -13.01 -9.10
C ALA A 316 -10.61 -13.32 -7.60
N ASP A 317 -10.18 -14.53 -7.20
CA ASP A 317 -9.78 -14.72 -5.80
C ASP A 317 -8.76 -13.63 -5.45
N PHE A 318 -9.07 -12.81 -4.44
CA PHE A 318 -8.20 -11.74 -3.97
C PHE A 318 -6.76 -12.23 -3.75
N ALA A 319 -6.58 -13.48 -3.28
CA ALA A 319 -5.28 -14.10 -3.09
C ALA A 319 -4.50 -14.23 -4.41
N THR A 320 -5.18 -14.58 -5.52
CA THR A 320 -4.58 -14.66 -6.86
C THR A 320 -4.16 -13.28 -7.34
N VAL A 321 -5.01 -12.27 -7.17
CA VAL A 321 -4.68 -10.88 -7.53
C VAL A 321 -3.48 -10.38 -6.74
N ARG A 322 -3.47 -10.62 -5.42
CA ARG A 322 -2.37 -10.27 -4.54
C ARG A 322 -1.06 -10.95 -4.95
N ALA A 323 -1.08 -12.26 -5.20
CA ALA A 323 0.09 -13.00 -5.65
C ALA A 323 0.62 -12.47 -6.99
N ARG A 324 -0.27 -12.12 -7.92
CA ARG A 324 0.08 -11.51 -9.20
C ARG A 324 0.73 -10.13 -9.02
N VAL A 325 0.16 -9.26 -8.19
CA VAL A 325 0.73 -7.93 -7.88
C VAL A 325 2.15 -8.05 -7.33
N LEU A 326 2.37 -8.97 -6.38
CA LEU A 326 3.67 -9.16 -5.74
C LEU A 326 4.70 -9.76 -6.70
N ARG A 327 4.30 -10.72 -7.53
CA ARG A 327 5.20 -11.40 -8.48
C ARG A 327 5.53 -10.50 -9.67
N ASP A 328 4.52 -9.95 -10.35
CA ASP A 328 4.71 -9.33 -11.66
C ASP A 328 5.46 -8.01 -11.54
N TYR A 329 5.25 -7.25 -10.47
CA TYR A 329 6.00 -6.00 -10.25
C TYR A 329 7.51 -6.23 -10.21
N ASP A 330 7.95 -7.35 -9.63
CA ASP A 330 9.39 -7.71 -9.53
C ASP A 330 9.99 -8.10 -10.88
N THR A 331 9.14 -8.49 -11.84
CA THR A 331 9.58 -8.95 -13.17
C THR A 331 9.65 -7.83 -14.20
N PHE A 332 8.96 -6.72 -13.98
CA PHE A 332 8.93 -5.63 -14.96
C PHE A 332 10.11 -4.68 -14.78
N ILE A 333 10.90 -4.54 -15.84
CA ILE A 333 11.92 -3.51 -15.93
C ILE A 333 11.21 -2.16 -16.13
N PRO A 334 11.59 -1.09 -15.39
CA PRO A 334 11.08 0.25 -15.64
C PRO A 334 11.43 0.70 -17.08
N SER A 335 10.50 0.55 -18.01
CA SER A 335 10.70 0.94 -19.40
C SER A 335 10.24 2.37 -19.67
N ARG A 336 11.05 3.12 -20.42
CA ARG A 336 10.70 4.46 -20.92
C ARG A 336 10.08 4.43 -22.32
N GLN A 337 10.12 3.29 -23.02
CA GLN A 337 9.65 3.19 -24.40
C GLN A 337 8.35 2.40 -24.48
N VAL A 338 7.23 3.10 -24.29
CA VAL A 338 5.91 2.46 -24.21
C VAL A 338 5.28 2.25 -25.59
N LEU A 339 5.76 2.90 -26.66
CA LEU A 339 5.17 2.80 -28.01
C LEU A 339 6.07 2.04 -28.98
N SER A 340 5.49 1.17 -29.81
CA SER A 340 6.17 0.54 -30.95
C SER A 340 6.48 1.54 -32.07
N PRO A 341 7.46 1.24 -32.96
CA PRO A 341 7.73 2.05 -34.14
C PRO A 341 6.51 2.23 -35.05
N ALA A 342 5.68 1.21 -35.20
CA ALA A 342 4.48 1.25 -36.05
C ALA A 342 3.41 2.22 -35.53
N VAL A 343 3.19 2.27 -34.21
CA VAL A 343 2.26 3.24 -33.60
C VAL A 343 2.79 4.66 -33.77
N ARG A 344 4.10 4.88 -33.57
CA ARG A 344 4.73 6.20 -33.80
C ARG A 344 4.57 6.67 -35.24
N ALA A 345 4.85 5.80 -36.22
CA ALA A 345 4.68 6.13 -37.63
C ALA A 345 3.22 6.50 -37.99
N THR A 346 2.24 5.87 -37.35
CA THR A 346 0.82 6.21 -37.51
C THR A 346 0.51 7.59 -36.93
N LEU A 347 1.04 7.90 -35.75
CA LEU A 347 0.89 9.21 -35.11
C LEU A 347 1.51 10.34 -35.96
N GLU A 348 2.70 10.12 -36.52
CA GLU A 348 3.40 11.06 -37.41
C GLU A 348 2.60 11.34 -38.69
N LYS A 349 2.06 10.29 -39.34
CA LYS A 349 1.20 10.44 -40.52
C LYS A 349 -0.04 11.28 -40.22
N LEU A 350 -0.69 11.03 -39.08
CA LEU A 350 -1.87 11.80 -38.66
C LEU A 350 -1.51 13.25 -38.33
N ALA A 351 -0.37 13.50 -37.69
CA ALA A 351 0.11 14.85 -37.39
C ALA A 351 0.33 15.66 -38.69
N ALA A 352 0.97 15.06 -39.69
CA ALA A 352 1.19 15.68 -40.99
C ALA A 352 -0.13 16.03 -41.72
N HIS A 353 -1.16 15.18 -41.60
CA HIS A 353 -2.48 15.46 -42.17
C HIS A 353 -3.25 16.53 -41.37
N HIS A 354 -3.02 16.64 -40.06
CA HIS A 354 -3.68 17.62 -39.20
C HIS A 354 -3.22 19.06 -39.47
N VAL A 355 -1.91 19.26 -39.69
CA VAL A 355 -1.35 20.58 -40.06
C VAL A 355 -1.98 21.11 -41.36
N ARG A 356 -2.27 20.23 -42.33
CA ARG A 356 -2.91 20.57 -43.60
C ARG A 356 -4.40 20.94 -43.51
N ARG A 357 -5.04 20.76 -42.36
CA ARG A 357 -6.46 21.15 -42.14
C ARG A 357 -6.61 22.50 -41.42
N ILE A 358 -5.51 23.02 -40.87
CA ILE A 358 -5.48 24.28 -40.10
C ILE A 358 -4.88 25.41 -40.95
N VAL A 359 -4.04 25.08 -41.94
CA VAL A 359 -3.65 25.95 -43.06
C VAL A 359 -4.69 25.79 -44.16
#